data_AF-A0A919ZMA6-F1
#
_entry.id   AF-A0A919ZMA6-F1
#
_cell.length_a   1.000
_cell.length_b   1.000
_cell.length_c   1.000
_cell.angle_alpha   90.00
_cell.angle_beta   90.00
_cell.angle_gamma   90.00
#
_symmetry.space_group_name_H-M   'P 1'
#
loop_
_entity.id
_entity.type
_entity.pdbx_description
1 polymer ?
#
loop_
_entity_poly.entity_id
_entity_poly.type
_entity_poly.pdbx_seq_one_letter_code
_entity_poly.pdbx_strand_id
1 'polypeptide(L)'
;MLSEEDYAKVAKEALRQYPIVWEKLVYLGKSDNVTFQVQTNDDNQKFLIKIHIATISIQSKGNIASELIWLESLVKDTNLVVPAPVRNLQGDLVTEISTDLSENTIMVTIYHWINGSVLKGFKRLVKWKMAKFYLVIMIHEMRCVRPIM
;
A
#
# COMPACT_ATOMS: atom_id res chain seq x y z
N MET A 1 -19.64 0.21 -11.97
CA MET A 1 -18.72 0.04 -10.82
C MET A 1 -17.95 -1.25 -11.05
N LEU A 2 -16.61 -1.23 -11.02
CA LEU A 2 -15.80 -2.43 -11.29
C LEU A 2 -16.08 -3.56 -10.28
N SER A 3 -16.12 -4.79 -10.78
CA SER A 3 -16.31 -6.02 -10.00
C SER A 3 -15.01 -6.50 -9.35
N GLU A 4 -15.09 -7.49 -8.46
CA GLU A 4 -13.89 -8.13 -7.88
C GLU A 4 -12.99 -8.75 -8.96
N GLU A 5 -13.58 -9.38 -9.97
CA GLU A 5 -12.86 -9.98 -11.09
C GLU A 5 -12.10 -8.94 -11.91
N ASP A 6 -12.70 -7.76 -12.11
CA ASP A 6 -12.07 -6.63 -12.80
C ASP A 6 -10.84 -6.14 -12.02
N TYR A 7 -10.97 -5.98 -10.70
CA TYR A 7 -9.83 -5.62 -9.86
C TYR A 7 -8.76 -6.72 -9.81
N ALA A 8 -9.16 -7.99 -9.88
CA ALA A 8 -8.21 -9.10 -9.94
C ALA A 8 -7.41 -9.08 -11.26
N LYS A 9 -8.03 -8.69 -12.40
CA LYS A 9 -7.30 -8.47 -13.66
C LYS A 9 -6.28 -7.35 -13.53
N VAL A 10 -6.68 -6.20 -12.95
CA VAL A 10 -5.78 -5.07 -12.68
C VAL A 10 -4.62 -5.48 -11.76
N ALA A 11 -4.90 -6.22 -10.69
CA ALA A 11 -3.87 -6.71 -9.76
C ALA A 11 -2.86 -7.64 -10.46
N LYS A 12 -3.32 -8.55 -11.32
CA LYS A 12 -2.45 -9.44 -12.10
C LYS A 12 -1.59 -8.66 -13.09
N GLU A 13 -2.17 -7.66 -13.76
CA GLU A 13 -1.42 -6.83 -14.70
C GLU A 13 -0.36 -5.99 -13.98
N ALA A 14 -0.69 -5.43 -12.82
CA ALA A 14 0.29 -4.76 -11.99
C ALA A 14 1.43 -5.69 -11.58
N LEU A 15 1.13 -6.90 -11.09
CA LEU A 15 2.15 -7.85 -10.65
C LEU A 15 3.19 -8.23 -11.71
N ARG A 16 2.81 -8.25 -13.00
CA ARG A 16 3.76 -8.47 -14.11
C ARG A 16 4.84 -7.41 -14.20
N GLN A 17 4.61 -6.23 -13.62
CA GLN A 17 5.55 -5.12 -13.58
C GLN A 17 6.41 -5.14 -12.32
N TYR A 18 6.30 -6.15 -11.45
CA TYR A 18 7.12 -6.27 -10.24
C TYR A 18 8.03 -7.50 -10.30
N PRO A 19 9.18 -7.49 -9.60
CA PRO A 19 10.06 -8.65 -9.45
C PRO A 19 9.48 -9.67 -8.46
N ILE A 20 8.20 -10.04 -8.61
CA ILE A 20 7.46 -10.94 -7.72
C ILE A 20 6.91 -12.10 -8.54
N VAL A 21 7.25 -13.33 -8.13
CA VAL A 21 6.61 -14.54 -8.65
C VAL A 21 5.48 -14.92 -7.69
N TRP A 22 4.23 -14.84 -8.15
CA TRP A 22 3.06 -15.13 -7.33
C TRP A 22 2.39 -16.44 -7.74
N GLU A 23 1.87 -17.16 -6.75
CA GLU A 23 1.06 -18.36 -6.96
C GLU A 23 -0.43 -18.00 -6.92
N LYS A 24 -0.82 -17.18 -5.93
CA LYS A 24 -2.22 -16.89 -5.65
C LYS A 24 -2.45 -15.44 -5.26
N LEU A 25 -3.60 -14.93 -5.70
CA LEU A 25 -4.17 -13.66 -5.26
C LEU A 25 -5.41 -13.91 -4.41
N VAL A 26 -5.47 -13.28 -3.25
CA VAL A 26 -6.60 -13.38 -2.32
C VAL A 26 -7.20 -12.00 -2.10
N TYR A 27 -8.46 -11.81 -2.46
CA TYR A 27 -9.17 -10.57 -2.21
C TYR A 27 -9.41 -10.36 -0.72
N LEU A 28 -9.02 -9.19 -0.21
CA LEU A 28 -9.18 -8.84 1.21
C LEU A 28 -10.33 -7.85 1.44
N GLY A 29 -10.80 -7.21 0.37
CA GLY A 29 -11.92 -6.28 0.43
C GLY A 29 -11.66 -4.93 -0.22
N LYS A 30 -12.73 -4.14 -0.23
CA LYS A 30 -12.79 -2.78 -0.77
C LYS A 30 -13.18 -1.79 0.33
N SER A 31 -12.56 -0.62 0.35
CA SER A 31 -12.99 0.57 1.09
C SER A 31 -12.59 1.80 0.29
N ASP A 32 -11.57 2.54 0.75
CA ASP A 32 -10.93 3.64 0.01
C ASP A 32 -9.98 3.10 -1.06
N ASN A 33 -9.49 1.87 -0.87
CA ASN A 33 -8.70 1.11 -1.82
C ASN A 33 -9.31 -0.29 -1.97
N VAL A 34 -9.03 -0.93 -3.10
CA VAL A 34 -9.21 -2.38 -3.24
C VAL A 34 -7.92 -3.08 -2.87
N THR A 35 -8.00 -4.08 -2.02
CA THR A 35 -6.82 -4.76 -1.47
C THR A 35 -6.80 -6.25 -1.78
N PHE A 36 -5.63 -6.74 -2.18
CA PHE A 36 -5.36 -8.16 -2.38
C PHE A 36 -4.10 -8.56 -1.60
N GLN A 37 -4.11 -9.77 -1.05
CA GLN A 37 -2.89 -10.43 -0.63
C GLN A 37 -2.32 -11.23 -1.80
N VAL A 38 -1.02 -11.11 -2.00
CA VAL A 38 -0.22 -11.93 -2.92
C VAL A 38 0.45 -13.01 -2.09
N GLN A 39 0.23 -14.26 -2.47
CA GLN A 39 0.94 -15.41 -1.93
C GLN A 39 1.95 -15.86 -2.99
N THR A 40 3.19 -16.04 -2.56
CA THR A 40 4.25 -16.59 -3.39
C THR A 40 4.48 -18.07 -3.05
N ASN A 41 5.37 -18.73 -3.78
CA ASN A 41 5.78 -20.11 -3.48
C ASN A 41 6.49 -20.23 -2.12
N ASP A 42 6.95 -19.12 -1.54
CA ASP A 42 7.46 -19.08 -0.16
C ASP A 42 6.37 -18.53 0.77
N ASP A 43 5.90 -19.37 1.69
CA ASP A 43 4.88 -19.03 2.68
C ASP A 43 5.24 -17.83 3.57
N ASN A 44 6.54 -17.53 3.70
CA ASN A 44 7.04 -16.39 4.46
C ASN A 44 7.08 -15.11 3.63
N GLN A 45 7.01 -15.22 2.30
CA GLN A 45 7.01 -14.07 1.40
C GLN A 45 5.60 -13.81 0.88
N LYS A 46 4.95 -12.84 1.52
CA LYS A 46 3.63 -12.33 1.15
C LYS A 46 3.71 -10.86 0.83
N PHE A 47 2.81 -10.41 -0.02
CA PHE A 47 2.68 -8.99 -0.37
C PHE A 47 1.23 -8.52 -0.25
N LEU A 48 1.07 -7.21 -0.13
CA LEU A 48 -0.22 -6.54 -0.17
C LEU A 48 -0.26 -5.63 -1.39
N ILE A 49 -1.26 -5.82 -2.25
CA ILE A 49 -1.59 -4.90 -3.33
C ILE A 49 -2.66 -3.94 -2.82
N LYS A 50 -2.48 -2.65 -3.12
CA LYS A 50 -3.53 -1.64 -3.02
C LYS A 50 -3.81 -1.03 -4.38
N ILE A 51 -5.04 -1.15 -4.83
CA ILE A 51 -5.56 -0.50 -6.02
C ILE A 51 -6.30 0.76 -5.57
N HIS A 52 -5.83 1.90 -6.04
CA HIS A 52 -6.32 3.21 -5.66
C HIS A 52 -7.54 3.57 -6.52
N ILE A 53 -8.72 3.28 -5.98
CA ILE A 53 -10.01 3.53 -6.63
C ILE A 53 -10.48 4.95 -6.30
N ALA A 54 -9.82 5.96 -6.87
CA ALA A 54 -10.10 7.36 -6.61
C ALA A 54 -11.61 7.67 -6.70
N THR A 55 -12.30 7.81 -5.55
CA THR A 55 -13.68 8.31 -5.48
C THR A 55 -13.72 9.83 -5.31
N ILE A 56 -12.57 10.43 -4.96
CA ILE A 56 -12.41 11.87 -4.77
C ILE A 56 -11.08 12.26 -5.42
N SER A 57 -11.08 13.37 -6.15
CA SER A 57 -10.02 13.95 -7.00
C SER A 57 -8.68 14.28 -6.30
N ILE A 58 -8.42 13.72 -5.11
CA ILE A 58 -7.32 14.11 -4.21
C ILE A 58 -6.14 13.11 -4.22
N GLN A 59 -6.31 11.93 -4.83
CA GLN A 59 -5.21 10.96 -4.97
C GLN A 59 -4.51 11.15 -6.31
N SER A 60 -3.54 12.07 -6.37
CA SER A 60 -2.61 12.16 -7.49
C SER A 60 -1.48 11.14 -7.33
N LYS A 61 -0.86 10.72 -8.44
CA LYS A 61 0.35 9.89 -8.44
C LYS A 61 1.43 10.48 -7.53
N GLY A 62 1.61 11.80 -7.57
CA GLY A 62 2.57 12.52 -6.73
C GLY A 62 2.29 12.43 -5.23
N ASN A 63 1.02 12.50 -4.82
CA ASN A 63 0.63 12.35 -3.41
C ASN A 63 0.90 10.93 -2.90
N ILE A 64 0.56 9.92 -3.70
CA ILE A 64 0.82 8.51 -3.35
C ILE A 64 2.33 8.26 -3.30
N ALA A 65 3.07 8.68 -4.32
CA ALA A 65 4.52 8.51 -4.36
C ALA A 65 5.22 9.18 -3.17
N SER A 66 4.79 10.38 -2.78
CA SER A 66 5.34 11.09 -1.61
C SER A 66 5.11 10.33 -0.31
N GLU A 67 3.92 9.75 -0.13
CA GLU A 67 3.62 8.87 1.02
C GLU A 67 4.55 7.64 1.03
N LEU A 68 4.78 7.03 -0.13
CA LEU A 68 5.62 5.84 -0.25
C LEU A 68 7.11 6.12 -0.03
N ILE A 69 7.64 7.22 -0.56
CA ILE A 69 9.03 7.65 -0.31
C ILE A 69 9.24 7.84 1.19
N TRP A 70 8.28 8.48 1.85
CA TRP A 70 8.35 8.70 3.28
C TRP A 70 8.29 7.38 4.08
N LEU A 71 7.50 6.39 3.65
CA LEU A 71 7.53 5.03 4.22
C LEU A 71 8.87 4.32 4.01
N GLU A 72 9.50 4.43 2.83
CA GLU A 72 10.84 3.86 2.61
C GLU A 72 11.88 4.47 3.54
N SER A 73 11.85 5.80 3.73
CA SER A 73 12.74 6.47 4.69
C SER A 73 12.52 5.96 6.11
N LEU A 74 11.27 5.75 6.53
CA LEU A 74 11.01 5.16 7.85
C LEU A 74 11.61 3.77 8.00
N VAL A 75 11.43 2.90 7.01
CA VAL A 75 11.98 1.54 7.04
C VAL A 75 13.51 1.56 7.08
N LYS A 76 14.12 2.52 6.38
CA LYS A 76 15.58 2.65 6.30
C LYS A 76 16.21 3.25 7.56
N ASP A 77 15.59 4.30 8.09
CA ASP A 77 16.21 5.17 9.09
C ASP A 77 15.73 4.86 10.52
N THR A 78 14.77 3.93 10.68
CA THR A 78 14.20 3.57 11.99
C THR A 78 13.97 2.06 12.10
N ASN A 79 13.79 1.58 13.34
CA ASN A 79 13.36 0.20 13.61
C ASN A 79 11.83 0.05 13.67
N LEU A 80 11.08 0.99 13.09
CA LEU A 80 9.62 0.94 13.08
C LEU A 80 9.13 -0.14 12.12
N VAL A 81 8.23 -1.01 12.61
CA VAL A 81 7.56 -2.01 11.78
C VAL A 81 6.42 -1.31 11.01
N VAL A 82 6.73 -0.84 9.80
CA VAL A 82 5.78 -0.17 8.90
C VAL A 82 5.73 -0.87 7.53
N PRO A 83 4.60 -0.81 6.79
CA PRO A 83 4.49 -1.45 5.49
C PRO A 83 5.53 -0.90 4.51
N ALA A 84 6.55 -1.69 4.21
CA ALA A 84 7.59 -1.34 3.26
C ALA A 84 7.04 -1.45 1.84
N PRO A 85 7.03 -0.37 1.04
CA PRO A 85 6.61 -0.46 -0.35
C PRO A 85 7.64 -1.23 -1.18
N VAL A 86 7.16 -1.87 -2.24
CA VAL A 86 7.98 -2.57 -3.23
C VAL A 86 8.05 -1.69 -4.47
N ARG A 87 9.24 -1.55 -5.04
CA ARG A 87 9.43 -0.88 -6.33
C ARG A 87 9.14 -1.83 -7.48
N ASN A 88 8.55 -1.31 -8.54
CA ASN A 88 8.32 -2.06 -9.77
C ASN A 88 9.65 -2.27 -10.53
N LEU A 89 9.61 -3.00 -11.65
CA LEU A 89 10.78 -3.32 -12.48
C LEU A 89 11.44 -2.06 -13.09
N GLN A 90 10.72 -0.94 -13.18
CA GLN A 90 11.23 0.36 -13.62
C GLN A 90 11.83 1.17 -12.46
N GLY A 91 11.72 0.69 -11.23
CA GLY A 91 12.19 1.38 -10.03
C GLY A 91 11.16 2.35 -9.43
N ASP A 92 9.94 2.45 -9.98
CA ASP A 92 8.88 3.32 -9.47
C ASP A 92 8.11 2.68 -8.31
N LEU A 93 7.60 3.52 -7.41
CA LEU A 93 6.79 3.10 -6.27
C LEU A 93 5.29 2.99 -6.59
N VAL A 94 4.84 3.66 -7.65
CA VAL A 94 3.44 3.69 -8.08
C VAL A 94 3.38 3.21 -9.53
N THR A 95 2.61 2.15 -9.76
CA THR A 95 2.38 1.60 -11.08
C THR A 95 1.03 2.05 -11.61
N GLU A 96 0.99 2.51 -12.86
CA GLU A 96 -0.24 2.93 -13.53
C GLU A 96 -0.68 1.83 -14.50
N ILE A 97 -1.92 1.36 -14.35
CA ILE A 97 -2.50 0.31 -15.18
C ILE A 97 -3.58 0.93 -16.05
N SER A 98 -3.34 0.90 -17.36
CA SER A 98 -4.37 1.18 -18.37
C SER A 98 -5.20 -0.08 -18.58
N THR A 99 -6.52 0.06 -18.59
CA THR A 99 -7.43 -1.05 -18.83
C THR A 99 -8.65 -0.56 -19.57
N ASP A 100 -9.22 -1.38 -20.45
CA ASP A 100 -10.48 -1.09 -21.14
C ASP A 100 -11.66 -0.88 -20.17
N LEU A 101 -11.46 -1.21 -18.89
CA LEU A 101 -12.42 -1.09 -17.81
C LEU A 101 -12.58 0.35 -17.27
N SER A 102 -11.63 1.26 -17.56
CA SER A 102 -11.71 2.66 -17.18
C SER A 102 -10.98 3.57 -18.17
N GLU A 103 -11.57 4.73 -18.49
CA GLU A 103 -10.91 5.74 -19.34
C GLU A 103 -9.65 6.35 -18.70
N ASN A 104 -9.54 6.27 -17.37
CA ASN A 104 -8.39 6.73 -16.60
C ASN A 104 -7.46 5.57 -16.23
N THR A 105 -6.17 5.88 -16.05
CA THR A 105 -5.21 4.94 -15.48
C THR A 105 -5.55 4.63 -14.02
N ILE A 106 -5.45 3.36 -13.65
CA ILE A 106 -5.63 2.89 -12.29
C ILE A 106 -4.27 2.82 -11.61
N MET A 107 -4.10 3.57 -10.52
CA MET A 107 -2.85 3.54 -9.74
C MET A 107 -2.83 2.33 -8.80
N VAL A 108 -1.72 1.61 -8.79
CA VAL A 108 -1.49 0.42 -7.99
C VAL A 108 -0.18 0.54 -7.24
N THR A 109 -0.19 0.11 -5.97
CA THR A 109 1.00 0.06 -5.10
C THR A 109 1.10 -1.31 -4.45
N ILE A 110 2.32 -1.79 -4.25
CA ILE A 110 2.61 -3.09 -3.61
C ILE A 110 3.47 -2.87 -2.38
N TYR A 111 3.21 -3.63 -1.32
CA TYR A 111 3.92 -3.58 -0.05
C TYR A 111 4.31 -4.98 0.41
N HIS A 112 5.40 -5.08 1.17
CA HIS A 112 5.69 -6.25 1.98
C HIS A 112 4.56 -6.49 2.99
N TRP A 113 4.19 -7.75 3.15
CA TRP A 113 3.18 -8.14 4.13
C TRP A 113 3.73 -8.01 5.55
N ILE A 114 2.93 -7.43 6.45
CA ILE A 114 3.23 -7.40 7.88
C ILE A 114 2.24 -8.30 8.59
N ASN A 115 2.78 -9.29 9.30
CA ASN A 115 1.99 -10.14 10.19
C ASN A 115 1.57 -9.32 11.41
N GLY A 116 0.27 -9.03 11.49
CA GLY A 116 -0.30 -8.29 12.61
C GLY A 116 -1.68 -8.84 12.96
N SER A 117 -1.99 -8.80 14.26
CA SER A 117 -3.31 -9.18 14.78
C SER A 117 -4.10 -7.93 15.12
N VAL A 118 -5.39 -7.94 14.80
CA VAL A 118 -6.30 -6.89 15.23
C VAL A 118 -6.45 -6.96 16.74
N LEU A 119 -6.15 -5.88 17.45
CA LEU A 119 -6.39 -5.80 18.89
C LEU A 119 -7.91 -5.88 19.16
N LYS A 120 -8.31 -6.86 19.98
CA LYS A 120 -9.71 -7.07 20.38
C LYS A 120 -10.22 -5.84 21.13
N GLY A 121 -11.24 -5.17 20.57
CA GLY A 121 -11.81 -3.92 21.10
C GLY A 121 -11.93 -2.84 20.02
N PHE A 122 -11.08 -2.89 18.99
CA PHE A 122 -11.13 -2.02 17.81
C PHE A 122 -11.98 -2.62 16.68
N LYS A 123 -13.10 -3.28 17.01
CA LYS A 123 -13.95 -4.02 16.03
C LYS A 123 -14.58 -3.14 14.92
N ARG A 124 -14.42 -1.81 14.96
CA ARG A 124 -14.92 -0.87 13.94
C ARG A 124 -13.84 -0.02 13.26
N LEU A 125 -12.56 -0.26 13.56
CA LEU A 125 -11.43 0.51 13.00
C LEU A 125 -10.41 -0.40 12.29
N VAL A 126 -10.87 -1.57 11.86
CA VAL A 126 -10.03 -2.53 11.14
C VAL A 126 -10.20 -2.33 9.64
N LYS A 127 -9.40 -1.43 9.10
CA LYS A 127 -8.80 -1.50 7.76
C LYS A 127 -7.70 -0.44 7.71
N TRP A 128 -6.56 -0.76 8.31
CA TRP A 128 -5.24 -0.15 8.04
C TRP A 128 -5.16 1.39 7.97
N LYS A 129 -5.77 2.13 8.92
CA LYS A 129 -5.50 3.58 9.12
C LYS A 129 -4.40 3.89 10.15
N MET A 130 -3.83 2.88 10.81
CA MET A 130 -2.91 3.10 11.94
C MET A 130 -1.54 3.65 11.52
N ALA A 131 -1.04 3.36 10.31
CA ALA A 131 0.23 3.94 9.85
C ALA A 131 0.15 5.47 9.66
N LYS A 132 -1.02 5.99 9.26
CA LYS A 132 -1.23 7.43 9.08
C LYS A 132 -1.53 8.15 10.40
N PHE A 133 -2.22 7.48 11.33
CA PHE A 133 -2.60 8.06 12.63
C PHE A 133 -1.45 8.13 13.63
N TYR A 134 -0.60 7.10 13.74
CA TYR A 134 0.56 7.16 14.65
C TYR A 134 1.63 8.14 14.18
N LEU A 135 1.72 8.37 12.86
CA LEU A 135 2.73 9.28 12.35
C LEU A 135 2.43 10.75 12.65
N VAL A 136 1.19 11.20 12.45
CA VAL A 136 0.85 12.61 12.72
C VAL A 136 1.10 12.96 14.19
N ILE A 137 0.96 11.99 15.10
CA ILE A 137 1.27 12.14 16.53
C ILE A 137 2.80 12.21 16.74
N MET A 138 3.60 11.39 16.05
CA MET A 138 5.07 11.42 16.15
C MET A 138 5.71 12.70 15.57
N ILE A 139 5.12 13.32 14.55
CA ILE A 139 5.59 14.62 14.00
C ILE A 139 5.27 15.77 14.97
N HIS A 140 4.26 15.64 15.83
CA HIS A 140 3.97 16.64 16.86
C HIS A 140 4.92 16.56 18.05
N GLU A 141 5.36 15.35 18.43
CA GLU A 141 6.31 15.12 19.53
C GLU A 141 7.77 15.48 19.18
N MET A 142 8.19 15.35 17.91
CA MET A 142 9.57 15.70 17.49
C MET A 142 9.83 17.21 17.32
N ARG A 143 8.85 18.09 17.58
CA ARG A 143 9.07 19.56 17.59
C ARG A 143 9.62 20.10 18.92
N CYS A 144 9.85 19.25 19.92
CA CYS A 144 10.38 19.65 21.23
C CYS A 144 11.73 18.99 21.56
N VAL A 145 12.72 19.09 20.66
CA VAL A 145 14.13 18.96 21.07
C VAL A 145 14.79 20.31 20.81
N ARG A 146 14.96 21.08 21.89
CA ARG A 146 15.62 22.39 21.89
C ARG A 146 17.04 22.26 21.31
N PRO A 147 17.53 23.25 20.54
CA PRO A 147 18.95 23.33 20.25
C PRO A 147 19.70 23.56 21.56
N ILE A 148 20.69 22.72 21.83
CA ILE A 148 21.70 22.94 22.85
C ILE A 148 22.67 23.97 22.26
N MET A 149 22.59 25.20 22.72
CA MET A 149 23.71 26.15 22.75
C MET A 149 23.58 26.99 24.02
#